data_AF-A0ABD3EZ44-F1
#
_entry.id   AF-A0ABD3EZ44-F1
#
_cell.length_a   1.000
_cell.length_b   1.000
_cell.length_c   1.000
_cell.angle_alpha   90.00
_cell.angle_beta   90.00
_cell.angle_gamma   90.00
#
_symmetry.space_group_name_H-M   'P 1'
#
loop_
_entity.id
_entity.type
_entity.pdbx_description
1 polymer ?
#
loop_
_entity_poly.entity_id
_entity_poly.type
_entity_poly.pdbx_seq_one_letter_code
_entity_poly.pdbx_strand_id
1 'polypeptide(L)'
;MAADSTRRLRPVLGGNASRAVDETTISHLATSIACHNYCKSSRPAATIRPLYPRPTAAKHDRHSGVGASPLDDLSRSDSYERWAPVIVTKCMHGMDGRSAPCIKEADRTNLVEAQELLYPAFRLKLPTFSNAQMKAKWLSQGLHVERMRVSEDQLWAEYPPFQGQNMVFSHALYRGDPPPDIWSENGCMGHNVSHLSFVHDLKANASHLANGSSVDTLVVATSPDSWSFQHFIDRVAVVWSQAQLVIPTTTKNGTAIVTGREPRDAIVNEIYDVMVGQHLHDPQSVFAKRLVFSCRAPLIHPFTTQRITENILQLLPPAPSESNRNVICSSHGRTAARRLTGEGKF
;
A
#
# COMPACT_ATOMS: atom_id res chain seq x y z
N MET A 1 57.70 -26.58 3.75
CA MET A 1 56.90 -25.53 3.09
C MET A 1 55.50 -25.59 3.73
N ALA A 2 55.25 -25.13 4.96
CA ALA A 2 55.36 -23.80 5.59
C ALA A 2 54.29 -22.78 5.15
N ALA A 3 53.64 -22.19 6.17
CA ALA A 3 52.63 -21.11 6.24
C ALA A 3 51.16 -21.56 6.05
N ASP A 4 50.28 -21.61 7.05
CA ASP A 4 49.86 -20.63 8.08
C ASP A 4 49.29 -19.32 7.50
N SER A 5 47.97 -19.12 7.62
CA SER A 5 47.37 -17.79 7.65
C SER A 5 46.02 -17.81 8.37
N THR A 6 46.12 -17.58 9.67
CA THR A 6 45.14 -16.89 10.51
C THR A 6 44.45 -15.71 9.78
N ARG A 7 43.10 -15.67 9.78
CA ARG A 7 42.38 -14.41 9.57
C ARG A 7 41.39 -14.16 10.70
N ARG A 8 41.70 -13.07 11.41
CA ARG A 8 41.04 -12.54 12.61
C ARG A 8 39.57 -12.21 12.35
N LEU A 9 38.72 -12.67 13.25
CA LEU A 9 37.45 -12.05 13.58
C LEU A 9 37.74 -10.65 14.14
N ARG A 10 37.16 -9.61 13.52
CA ARG A 10 36.95 -8.31 14.18
C ARG A 10 35.46 -8.20 14.54
N PRO A 11 35.12 -7.79 15.77
CA PRO A 11 33.76 -7.43 16.11
C PRO A 11 33.45 -6.06 15.50
N VAL A 12 32.39 -5.95 14.70
CA VAL A 12 31.82 -4.65 14.37
C VAL A 12 30.90 -4.28 15.53
N LEU A 13 31.44 -3.42 16.41
CA LEU A 13 30.71 -2.73 17.46
C LEU A 13 29.61 -1.88 16.84
N GLY A 14 28.46 -1.89 17.50
CA GLY A 14 27.31 -1.07 17.14
C GLY A 14 27.61 0.41 17.13
N GLY A 15 27.00 1.09 16.17
CA GLY A 15 26.85 2.53 16.14
C GLY A 15 25.44 2.84 15.67
N ASN A 16 24.56 3.16 16.62
CA ASN A 16 23.29 3.85 16.34
C ASN A 16 23.65 5.23 15.78
N ALA A 17 23.70 5.34 14.45
CA ALA A 17 23.63 6.63 13.79
C ALA A 17 22.16 6.89 13.46
N SER A 18 21.46 7.58 14.36
CA SER A 18 20.25 8.31 13.98
C SER A 18 20.64 9.29 12.87
N ARG A 19 20.45 8.90 11.61
CA ARG A 19 20.58 9.80 10.47
C ARG A 19 19.40 10.76 10.53
N ALA A 20 19.68 11.98 10.96
CA ALA A 20 18.79 13.11 10.70
C ALA A 20 18.55 13.17 9.19
N VAL A 21 17.29 13.06 8.80
CA VAL A 21 16.86 13.19 7.41
C VAL A 21 17.19 14.62 6.96
N ASP A 22 17.95 14.75 5.88
CA ASP A 22 18.37 16.05 5.34
C ASP A 22 17.15 16.80 4.78
N GLU A 23 16.90 18.00 5.29
CA GLU A 23 15.77 18.87 4.89
C GLU A 23 15.75 19.15 3.39
N THR A 24 16.91 19.12 2.72
CA THR A 24 17.00 19.33 1.27
C THR A 24 16.40 18.17 0.47
N THR A 25 16.59 16.93 0.92
CA THR A 25 16.03 15.74 0.27
C THR A 25 14.50 15.69 0.42
N ILE A 26 13.99 16.10 1.59
CA ILE A 26 12.55 16.15 1.83
C ILE A 26 11.85 17.24 0.99
N SER A 27 12.53 18.37 0.76
CA SER A 27 12.05 19.42 -0.15
C SER A 27 11.93 18.93 -1.59
N HIS A 28 12.87 18.09 -2.06
CA HIS A 28 12.79 17.42 -3.36
C HIS A 28 11.66 16.38 -3.42
N LEU A 29 11.41 15.65 -2.34
CA LEU A 29 10.32 14.67 -2.19
C LEU A 29 8.93 15.33 -2.31
N ALA A 30 8.73 16.41 -1.55
CA ALA A 30 7.52 17.23 -1.62
C ALA A 30 7.34 17.83 -3.02
N THR A 31 8.42 18.26 -3.67
CA THR A 31 8.38 18.85 -5.03
C THR A 31 8.12 17.80 -6.11
N SER A 32 8.62 16.56 -6.00
CA SER A 32 8.40 15.50 -6.99
C SER A 32 6.97 14.93 -6.92
N ILE A 33 6.47 14.70 -5.69
CA ILE A 33 5.09 14.23 -5.47
C ILE A 33 4.08 15.38 -5.72
N ALA A 34 4.43 16.61 -5.33
CA ALA A 34 3.67 17.78 -5.74
C ALA A 34 3.70 17.90 -7.25
N CYS A 35 4.81 17.82 -7.98
CA CYS A 35 4.84 17.88 -9.44
C CYS A 35 3.91 16.85 -10.10
N HIS A 36 3.86 15.62 -9.59
CA HIS A 36 2.94 14.59 -10.10
C HIS A 36 1.45 14.98 -9.89
N ASN A 37 1.15 15.74 -8.83
CA ASN A 37 -0.19 16.29 -8.53
C ASN A 37 -0.41 17.75 -9.02
N TYR A 38 0.64 18.51 -9.33
CA TYR A 38 0.61 19.96 -9.63
C TYR A 38 0.64 20.18 -11.14
N CYS A 39 1.27 19.28 -11.89
CA CYS A 39 1.01 19.15 -13.33
C CYS A 39 -0.45 18.67 -13.59
N LYS A 40 -1.24 18.32 -12.54
CA LYS A 40 -2.72 18.24 -12.55
C LYS A 40 -3.44 19.50 -12.03
N SER A 41 -2.77 20.42 -11.34
CA SER A 41 -3.40 21.53 -10.59
C SER A 41 -3.70 22.81 -11.40
N SER A 42 -3.30 22.89 -12.67
CA SER A 42 -3.83 23.89 -13.60
C SER A 42 -5.19 23.48 -14.19
N ARG A 43 -5.80 22.41 -13.67
CA ARG A 43 -7.16 21.96 -13.98
C ARG A 43 -7.93 21.71 -12.67
N PRO A 44 -9.25 21.91 -12.65
CA PRO A 44 -10.04 21.74 -11.42
C PRO A 44 -9.83 20.34 -10.85
N ALA A 45 -9.60 20.26 -9.54
CA ALA A 45 -9.40 19.03 -8.80
C ALA A 45 -10.39 17.94 -9.25
N ALA A 46 -9.89 16.74 -9.51
CA ALA A 46 -10.71 15.61 -9.92
C ALA A 46 -11.87 15.46 -8.92
N THR A 47 -13.10 15.69 -9.39
CA THR A 47 -14.28 15.57 -8.55
C THR A 47 -14.58 14.09 -8.36
N ILE A 48 -14.42 13.60 -7.13
CA ILE A 48 -14.73 12.22 -6.74
C ILE A 48 -16.02 12.23 -5.94
N ARG A 49 -16.96 11.34 -6.25
CA ARG A 49 -18.23 11.23 -5.51
C ARG A 49 -18.58 9.77 -5.22
N PRO A 50 -19.09 9.46 -4.01
CA PRO A 50 -19.71 8.16 -3.75
C PRO A 50 -20.90 7.98 -4.69
N LEU A 51 -21.13 6.75 -5.15
CA LEU A 51 -22.33 6.44 -5.96
C LEU A 51 -23.58 6.27 -5.09
N TYR A 52 -23.40 5.89 -3.83
CA TYR A 52 -24.49 5.71 -2.88
C TYR A 52 -24.17 6.43 -1.56
N PRO A 53 -25.15 7.09 -0.91
CA PRO A 53 -24.98 7.59 0.45
C PRO A 53 -24.66 6.41 1.39
N ARG A 54 -23.70 6.60 2.28
CA ARG A 54 -23.35 5.59 3.29
C ARG A 54 -24.59 5.32 4.15
N PRO A 55 -24.95 4.06 4.43
CA PRO A 55 -25.85 3.77 5.54
C PRO A 55 -25.24 4.43 6.77
N THR A 56 -25.99 5.29 7.48
CA THR A 56 -25.53 5.91 8.73
C THR A 56 -24.84 4.85 9.56
N ALA A 57 -23.54 5.04 9.83
CA ALA A 57 -22.75 4.08 10.57
C ALA A 57 -23.52 3.71 11.83
N ALA A 58 -23.98 2.46 11.91
CA ALA A 58 -24.52 1.93 13.16
C ALA A 58 -23.42 2.17 14.19
N LYS A 59 -23.75 2.90 15.26
CA LYS A 59 -22.86 3.05 16.42
C LYS A 59 -22.39 1.65 16.77
N HIS A 60 -21.10 1.38 16.60
CA HIS A 60 -20.52 0.18 17.17
C HIS A 60 -20.80 0.25 18.68
N ASP A 61 -21.59 -0.70 19.18
CA ASP A 61 -21.86 -0.84 20.60
C ASP A 61 -20.52 -0.98 21.32
N ARG A 62 -20.25 0.00 22.20
CA ARG A 62 -19.11 -0.02 23.11
C ARG A 62 -19.31 -1.17 24.10
N HIS A 63 -18.76 -2.33 23.81
CA HIS A 63 -18.45 -3.29 24.86
C HIS A 63 -17.07 -2.97 25.43
N SER A 64 -17.10 -2.47 26.67
CA SER A 64 -15.96 -2.20 27.53
C SER A 64 -15.14 -3.47 27.81
N GLY A 65 -13.83 -3.40 27.57
CA GLY A 65 -12.85 -4.34 28.15
C GLY A 65 -11.75 -4.78 27.19
N VAL A 66 -10.54 -4.24 27.39
CA VAL A 66 -9.23 -4.70 26.90
C VAL A 66 -8.88 -4.36 25.44
N GLY A 67 -7.97 -3.37 25.29
CA GLY A 67 -7.23 -3.04 24.05
C GLY A 67 -7.96 -2.05 23.14
N ALA A 68 -7.35 -0.89 22.85
CA ALA A 68 -7.81 -0.01 21.78
C ALA A 68 -7.80 -0.81 20.46
N SER A 69 -8.91 -0.81 19.74
CA SER A 69 -9.02 -1.51 18.47
C SER A 69 -8.12 -0.80 17.45
N PRO A 70 -7.46 -1.50 16.51
CA PRO A 70 -6.74 -0.88 15.38
C PRO A 70 -7.54 0.23 14.67
N LEU A 71 -8.87 0.12 14.72
CA LEU A 71 -9.82 1.03 14.10
C LEU A 71 -9.92 2.40 14.82
N ASP A 72 -9.53 2.51 16.10
CA ASP A 72 -9.77 3.72 16.89
C ASP A 72 -8.93 4.93 16.41
N ASP A 73 -7.65 4.73 16.06
CA ASP A 73 -6.82 5.81 15.50
C ASP A 73 -7.13 6.06 14.00
N LEU A 74 -7.50 5.02 13.26
CA LEU A 74 -7.91 5.13 11.85
C LEU A 74 -9.23 5.85 11.68
N SER A 75 -10.14 5.70 12.65
CA SER A 75 -11.51 6.21 12.56
C SER A 75 -11.61 7.73 12.43
N ARG A 76 -10.52 8.45 12.74
CA ARG A 76 -10.45 9.91 12.74
C ARG A 76 -9.86 10.48 11.44
N SER A 77 -9.46 9.65 10.47
CA SER A 77 -8.95 10.13 9.18
C SER A 77 -10.07 10.38 8.18
N ASP A 78 -9.90 11.41 7.34
CA ASP A 78 -10.83 11.74 6.25
C ASP A 78 -11.04 10.54 5.31
N SER A 79 -9.97 9.80 5.02
CA SER A 79 -10.03 8.57 4.22
C SER A 79 -10.99 7.55 4.80
N TYR A 80 -10.96 7.35 6.12
CA TYR A 80 -11.77 6.36 6.80
C TYR A 80 -13.23 6.80 6.92
N GLU A 81 -13.49 8.06 7.28
CA GLU A 81 -14.85 8.56 7.43
C GLU A 81 -15.66 8.48 6.13
N ARG A 82 -15.03 8.73 4.99
CA ARG A 82 -15.71 8.84 3.70
C ARG A 82 -15.66 7.58 2.86
N TRP A 83 -14.57 6.81 2.96
CA TRP A 83 -14.27 5.76 1.99
C TRP A 83 -13.87 4.42 2.60
N ALA A 84 -13.84 4.29 3.93
CA ALA A 84 -13.52 3.01 4.56
C ALA A 84 -14.41 1.88 4.01
N PRO A 85 -13.82 0.70 3.76
CA PRO A 85 -14.61 -0.46 3.39
C PRO A 85 -15.53 -0.89 4.54
N VAL A 86 -16.62 -1.57 4.21
CA VAL A 86 -17.34 -2.37 5.19
C VAL A 86 -16.49 -3.60 5.51
N ILE A 87 -16.23 -3.84 6.79
CA ILE A 87 -15.39 -4.95 7.26
C ILE A 87 -16.28 -6.08 7.76
N VAL A 88 -16.17 -7.25 7.15
CA VAL A 88 -16.91 -8.46 7.53
C VAL A 88 -15.93 -9.48 8.10
N THR A 89 -16.13 -9.87 9.36
CA THR A 89 -15.19 -10.72 10.13
C THR A 89 -15.73 -12.11 10.45
N LYS A 90 -17.00 -12.39 10.12
CA LYS A 90 -17.67 -13.66 10.40
C LYS A 90 -18.22 -14.27 9.11
N CYS A 91 -18.15 -15.59 8.96
CA CYS A 91 -18.81 -16.26 7.85
C CYS A 91 -20.33 -16.19 8.06
N MET A 92 -21.04 -15.69 7.05
CA MET A 92 -22.49 -15.58 7.07
C MET A 92 -23.11 -16.57 6.10
N HIS A 93 -24.34 -16.98 6.37
CA HIS A 93 -25.10 -17.85 5.48
C HIS A 93 -25.21 -17.21 4.08
N GLY A 94 -24.83 -17.96 3.05
CA GLY A 94 -24.86 -17.52 1.64
C GLY A 94 -23.62 -16.75 1.17
N MET A 95 -22.60 -16.58 2.02
CA MET A 95 -21.33 -15.98 1.60
C MET A 95 -20.48 -16.98 0.79
N ASP A 96 -19.67 -16.49 -0.16
CA ASP A 96 -18.78 -17.35 -0.97
C ASP A 96 -17.76 -18.04 -0.06
N GLY A 97 -17.53 -19.35 -0.25
CA GLY A 97 -16.59 -20.12 0.57
C GLY A 97 -15.13 -19.62 0.48
N ARG A 98 -14.78 -18.86 -0.56
CA ARG A 98 -13.48 -18.21 -0.74
C ARG A 98 -13.38 -16.84 -0.09
N SER A 99 -14.46 -16.35 0.53
CA SER A 99 -14.39 -15.14 1.34
C SER A 99 -13.58 -15.41 2.60
N ALA A 100 -12.79 -14.42 3.02
CA ALA A 100 -11.75 -14.61 4.04
C ALA A 100 -12.27 -15.22 5.36
N PRO A 101 -13.39 -14.76 5.96
CA PRO A 101 -13.85 -15.35 7.21
C PRO A 101 -14.46 -16.76 7.04
N CYS A 102 -14.95 -17.14 5.84
CA CYS A 102 -15.40 -18.52 5.59
C CYS A 102 -14.22 -19.48 5.45
N ILE A 103 -13.12 -19.05 4.82
CA ILE A 103 -11.87 -19.83 4.78
C ILE A 103 -11.38 -20.13 6.21
N LYS A 104 -11.36 -19.11 7.07
CA LYS A 104 -10.96 -19.26 8.48
C LYS A 104 -11.84 -20.25 9.26
N GLU A 105 -13.15 -20.23 9.03
CA GLU A 105 -14.07 -21.11 9.76
C GLU A 105 -14.05 -22.56 9.26
N ALA A 106 -13.78 -22.77 7.97
CA ALA A 106 -13.66 -24.10 7.37
C ALA A 106 -12.39 -24.84 7.81
N ASP A 107 -11.26 -24.13 7.89
CA ASP A 107 -9.95 -24.73 8.10
C ASP A 107 -9.41 -24.43 9.51
N ARG A 108 -9.29 -25.46 10.36
CA ARG A 108 -8.64 -25.36 11.69
C ARG A 108 -7.12 -25.24 11.56
N THR A 109 -6.65 -24.08 11.14
CA THR A 109 -5.25 -23.78 10.86
C THR A 109 -4.72 -22.70 11.80
N ASN A 110 -3.51 -22.22 11.55
CA ASN A 110 -2.94 -21.05 12.18
C ASN A 110 -3.52 -19.70 11.70
N LEU A 111 -4.59 -19.69 10.87
CA LEU A 111 -5.32 -18.48 10.47
C LEU A 111 -6.18 -17.96 11.64
N VAL A 112 -5.69 -16.94 12.34
CA VAL A 112 -6.29 -16.42 13.58
C VAL A 112 -7.26 -15.27 13.36
N GLU A 113 -7.12 -14.52 12.26
CA GLU A 113 -8.03 -13.43 11.90
C GLU A 113 -8.22 -13.38 10.39
N ALA A 114 -9.45 -13.11 9.96
CA ALA A 114 -9.77 -12.99 8.55
C ALA A 114 -10.89 -11.94 8.37
N GLN A 115 -10.69 -11.01 7.44
CA GLN A 115 -11.60 -9.92 7.15
C GLN A 115 -11.86 -9.88 5.64
N GLU A 116 -13.13 -9.89 5.27
CA GLU A 116 -13.57 -9.51 3.92
C GLU A 116 -13.86 -8.00 3.92
N LEU A 117 -13.35 -7.27 2.94
CA LEU A 117 -13.43 -5.82 2.84
C LEU A 117 -14.26 -5.44 1.62
N LEU A 118 -15.36 -4.73 1.84
CA LEU A 118 -16.23 -4.27 0.76
C LEU A 118 -16.06 -2.77 0.57
N TYR A 119 -15.25 -2.39 -0.42
CA TYR A 119 -15.01 -1.01 -0.78
C TYR A 119 -16.21 -0.43 -1.55
N PRO A 120 -16.68 0.77 -1.21
CA PRO A 120 -17.84 1.37 -1.85
C PRO A 120 -17.56 1.72 -3.32
N ALA A 121 -18.61 1.68 -4.14
CA ALA A 121 -18.56 2.16 -5.51
C ALA A 121 -18.35 3.69 -5.55
N PHE A 122 -17.58 4.17 -6.52
CA PHE A 122 -17.28 5.59 -6.68
C PHE A 122 -17.27 5.99 -8.15
N ARG A 123 -17.31 7.30 -8.39
CA ARG A 123 -17.15 7.85 -9.73
C ARG A 123 -16.13 8.97 -9.76
N LEU A 124 -15.40 9.04 -10.87
CA LEU A 124 -14.44 10.09 -11.19
C LEU A 124 -14.97 10.91 -12.35
N LYS A 125 -14.93 12.23 -12.23
CA LYS A 125 -15.26 13.10 -13.35
C LYS A 125 -14.23 12.90 -14.48
N LEU A 126 -14.70 12.70 -15.70
CA LEU A 126 -13.81 12.57 -16.85
C LEU A 126 -13.02 13.88 -17.07
N PRO A 127 -11.79 13.78 -17.61
CA PRO A 127 -11.02 14.97 -17.96
C PRO A 127 -11.77 15.87 -18.94
N THR A 128 -11.53 17.17 -18.87
CA THR A 128 -11.91 18.07 -19.96
C THR A 128 -10.99 17.81 -21.15
N PHE A 129 -11.57 17.45 -22.28
CA PHE A 129 -10.86 17.22 -23.54
C PHE A 129 -10.84 18.49 -24.37
N SER A 130 -9.72 18.76 -25.06
CA SER A 130 -9.59 19.93 -25.93
C SER A 130 -10.43 19.83 -27.20
N ASN A 131 -10.75 18.62 -27.65
CA ASN A 131 -11.63 18.37 -28.79
C ASN A 131 -12.25 16.96 -28.72
N ALA A 132 -13.25 16.75 -29.58
CA ALA A 132 -14.00 15.48 -29.66
C ALA A 132 -13.13 14.29 -30.08
N GLN A 133 -12.12 14.50 -30.93
CA GLN A 133 -11.23 13.43 -31.39
C GLN A 133 -10.37 12.88 -30.23
N MET A 134 -9.85 13.75 -29.36
CA MET A 134 -9.12 13.36 -28.17
C MET A 134 -10.03 12.62 -27.18
N LYS A 135 -11.26 13.10 -26.99
CA LYS A 135 -12.28 12.40 -26.17
C LYS A 135 -12.54 10.99 -26.71
N ALA A 136 -12.80 10.87 -28.01
CA ALA A 136 -13.07 9.58 -28.66
C ALA A 136 -11.89 8.62 -28.51
N LYS A 137 -10.66 9.11 -28.72
CA LYS A 137 -9.43 8.30 -28.54
C LYS A 137 -9.25 7.85 -27.09
N TRP A 138 -9.48 8.73 -26.12
CA TRP A 138 -9.38 8.39 -24.71
C TRP A 138 -10.43 7.35 -24.31
N LEU A 139 -11.69 7.55 -24.74
CA LEU A 139 -12.78 6.61 -24.48
C LEU A 139 -12.50 5.24 -25.12
N SER A 140 -12.07 5.19 -26.39
CA SER A 140 -11.77 3.92 -27.05
C SER A 140 -10.64 3.14 -26.35
N GLN A 141 -9.70 3.83 -25.69
CA GLN A 141 -8.62 3.18 -24.94
C GLN A 141 -9.05 2.78 -23.52
N GLY A 142 -9.91 3.59 -22.87
CA GLY A 142 -10.37 3.37 -21.50
C GLY A 142 -11.51 2.36 -21.36
N LEU A 143 -12.32 2.13 -22.41
CA LEU A 143 -13.47 1.22 -22.39
C LEU A 143 -13.09 -0.27 -22.27
N HIS A 144 -11.81 -0.61 -22.41
CA HIS A 144 -11.32 -2.00 -22.31
C HIS A 144 -10.96 -2.44 -20.88
N VAL A 145 -11.16 -1.59 -19.88
CA VAL A 145 -10.85 -1.94 -18.50
C VAL A 145 -12.12 -2.46 -17.82
N GLU A 146 -12.21 -3.77 -17.57
CA GLU A 146 -13.35 -4.44 -16.91
C GLU A 146 -13.78 -3.80 -15.57
N ARG A 147 -12.90 -2.96 -15.00
CA ARG A 147 -13.04 -2.31 -13.70
C ARG A 147 -13.66 -0.92 -13.74
N MET A 148 -14.00 -0.39 -14.92
CA MET A 148 -14.54 0.96 -15.11
C MET A 148 -15.61 0.97 -16.20
N ARG A 149 -16.72 1.68 -15.95
CA ARG A 149 -17.73 1.99 -16.96
C ARG A 149 -17.77 3.49 -17.20
N VAL A 150 -18.08 3.92 -18.40
CA VAL A 150 -18.32 5.34 -18.70
C VAL A 150 -19.82 5.58 -18.66
N SER A 151 -20.26 6.61 -17.94
CA SER A 151 -21.67 7.00 -17.87
C SER A 151 -22.21 7.40 -19.24
N GLU A 152 -23.53 7.30 -19.44
CA GLU A 152 -24.18 7.60 -20.72
C GLU A 152 -23.93 9.05 -21.19
N ASP A 153 -23.91 10.00 -20.25
CA ASP A 153 -23.57 11.41 -20.50
C ASP A 153 -22.08 11.64 -20.83
N GLN A 154 -21.24 10.60 -20.71
CA GLN A 154 -19.80 10.63 -20.87
C GLN A 154 -19.14 11.76 -20.06
N LEU A 155 -19.64 11.99 -18.84
CA LEU A 155 -19.06 12.92 -17.87
C LEU A 155 -18.35 12.20 -16.72
N TRP A 156 -18.64 10.92 -16.50
CA TRP A 156 -18.13 10.15 -15.37
C TRP A 156 -17.54 8.80 -15.80
N ALA A 157 -16.46 8.43 -15.13
CA ALA A 157 -15.98 7.07 -15.02
C ALA A 157 -16.50 6.46 -13.72
N GLU A 158 -17.32 5.44 -13.83
CA GLU A 158 -17.96 4.72 -12.74
C GLU A 158 -17.18 3.45 -12.41
N TYR A 159 -16.85 3.29 -11.14
CA TYR A 159 -16.13 2.14 -10.62
C TYR A 159 -17.06 1.34 -9.71
N PRO A 160 -17.25 0.04 -9.97
CA PRO A 160 -18.09 -0.81 -9.14
C PRO A 160 -17.48 -1.01 -7.74
N PRO A 161 -18.22 -1.59 -6.78
CA PRO A 161 -17.64 -2.00 -5.51
C PRO A 161 -16.45 -2.94 -5.72
N PHE A 162 -15.43 -2.83 -4.87
CA PHE A 162 -14.27 -3.74 -4.87
C PHE A 162 -14.29 -4.61 -3.62
N GLN A 163 -13.77 -5.83 -3.76
CA GLN A 163 -13.59 -6.77 -2.64
C GLN A 163 -12.09 -6.91 -2.35
N GLY A 164 -11.70 -6.63 -1.12
CA GLY A 164 -10.38 -6.88 -0.57
C GLY A 164 -10.43 -7.94 0.55
N GLN A 165 -9.28 -8.48 0.90
CA GLN A 165 -9.18 -9.51 1.94
C GLN A 165 -7.97 -9.24 2.84
N ASN A 166 -8.17 -9.35 4.15
CA ASN A 166 -7.08 -9.43 5.11
C ASN A 166 -7.10 -10.81 5.77
N MET A 167 -5.99 -11.52 5.73
CA MET A 167 -5.81 -12.79 6.44
C MET A 167 -4.61 -12.66 7.37
N VAL A 168 -4.76 -13.14 8.60
CA VAL A 168 -3.70 -13.07 9.60
C VAL A 168 -3.39 -14.43 10.17
N PHE A 169 -2.15 -14.83 10.00
CA PHE A 169 -1.63 -16.12 10.44
C PHE A 169 -0.78 -15.92 11.68
N SER A 170 -1.00 -16.75 12.70
CA SER A 170 -0.10 -16.81 13.85
C SER A 170 1.09 -17.72 13.57
N HIS A 171 2.27 -17.36 14.06
CA HIS A 171 3.50 -18.18 14.00
C HIS A 171 3.82 -18.71 12.59
N ALA A 172 3.67 -17.86 11.57
CA ALA A 172 3.83 -18.26 10.18
C ALA A 172 5.26 -17.99 9.68
N LEU A 173 5.67 -18.76 8.66
CA LEU A 173 6.96 -18.59 7.99
C LEU A 173 6.73 -18.17 6.55
N TYR A 174 7.24 -17.00 6.18
CA TYR A 174 7.39 -16.61 4.79
C TYR A 174 8.62 -17.32 4.20
N ARG A 175 8.44 -18.04 3.08
CA ARG A 175 9.50 -18.81 2.39
C ARG A 175 9.74 -18.33 0.95
N GLY A 176 9.43 -17.07 0.65
CA GLY A 176 9.48 -16.58 -0.72
C GLY A 176 8.27 -16.99 -1.57
N ASP A 177 7.13 -17.35 -0.96
CA ASP A 177 5.89 -17.69 -1.68
C ASP A 177 4.70 -16.94 -1.06
N PRO A 178 4.02 -16.03 -1.79
CA PRO A 178 4.26 -15.70 -3.20
C PRO A 178 5.62 -15.03 -3.42
N PRO A 179 6.26 -15.27 -4.59
CA PRO A 179 7.59 -14.75 -4.87
C PRO A 179 7.63 -13.22 -4.86
N PRO A 180 8.67 -12.62 -4.27
CA PRO A 180 8.90 -11.18 -4.36
C PRO A 180 9.27 -10.80 -5.81
N ASP A 181 8.86 -9.61 -6.24
CA ASP A 181 9.25 -9.00 -7.54
C ASP A 181 8.86 -9.76 -8.82
N ILE A 182 7.91 -10.71 -8.75
CA ILE A 182 7.45 -11.49 -9.91
C ILE A 182 5.95 -11.30 -10.14
N TRP A 183 5.55 -11.20 -11.41
CA TRP A 183 4.14 -11.28 -11.83
C TRP A 183 3.65 -12.71 -11.58
N SER A 184 2.94 -12.92 -10.48
CA SER A 184 2.39 -14.21 -10.10
C SER A 184 0.87 -14.13 -10.02
N GLU A 185 0.19 -15.06 -10.69
CA GLU A 185 -1.25 -15.25 -10.54
C GLU A 185 -1.64 -15.63 -9.11
N ASN A 186 -0.71 -16.25 -8.37
CA ASN A 186 -0.87 -16.61 -6.97
C ASN A 186 -0.49 -15.48 -6.01
N GLY A 187 0.09 -14.41 -6.54
CA GLY A 187 0.44 -13.21 -5.79
C GLY A 187 -0.80 -12.47 -5.31
N CYS A 188 -0.59 -11.54 -4.38
CA CYS A 188 -1.65 -10.84 -3.66
C CYS A 188 -2.58 -9.98 -4.55
N MET A 189 -2.09 -9.64 -5.74
CA MET A 189 -2.79 -8.84 -6.76
C MET A 189 -3.17 -9.67 -8.00
N GLY A 190 -2.94 -10.98 -7.98
CA GLY A 190 -3.27 -11.93 -9.07
C GLY A 190 -4.71 -12.46 -8.99
N HIS A 191 -5.13 -13.21 -10.00
CA HIS A 191 -6.50 -13.77 -10.04
C HIS A 191 -6.65 -15.00 -9.14
N ASN A 192 -5.58 -15.78 -8.97
CA ASN A 192 -5.57 -17.04 -8.22
C ASN A 192 -4.77 -16.93 -6.91
N VAL A 193 -4.97 -15.83 -6.17
CA VAL A 193 -4.31 -15.55 -4.89
C VAL A 193 -4.30 -16.81 -4.00
N SER A 194 -3.11 -17.23 -3.57
CA SER A 194 -2.94 -18.38 -2.67
C SER A 194 -2.28 -17.94 -1.37
N HIS A 195 -2.85 -18.39 -0.26
CA HIS A 195 -2.34 -18.18 1.10
C HIS A 195 -1.79 -19.47 1.72
N LEU A 196 -1.84 -20.59 0.98
CA LEU A 196 -1.51 -21.93 1.47
C LEU A 196 -0.07 -22.05 1.95
N SER A 197 0.85 -21.22 1.43
CA SER A 197 2.25 -21.18 1.86
C SER A 197 2.43 -20.76 3.33
N PHE A 198 1.44 -20.09 3.92
CA PHE A 198 1.46 -19.63 5.32
C PHE A 198 0.73 -20.57 6.27
N VAL A 199 -0.06 -21.49 5.71
CA VAL A 199 -0.89 -22.43 6.45
C VAL A 199 -0.03 -23.57 6.99
N HIS A 200 -0.16 -23.85 8.28
CA HIS A 200 0.36 -25.06 8.88
C HIS A 200 -0.62 -25.61 9.93
N ASP A 201 -0.51 -26.92 10.18
CA ASP A 201 -1.28 -27.57 11.24
C ASP A 201 -0.72 -27.12 12.60
N LEU A 202 -1.60 -26.64 13.48
CA LEU A 202 -1.27 -26.24 14.85
C LEU A 202 -0.77 -27.42 15.70
N LYS A 203 -1.01 -28.67 15.26
CA LYS A 203 -0.50 -29.89 15.91
C LYS A 203 0.93 -30.24 15.52
N ALA A 204 1.45 -29.65 14.44
CA ALA A 204 2.85 -29.84 14.05
C ALA A 204 3.74 -28.94 14.92
N ASN A 205 4.66 -29.54 15.67
CA ASN A 205 5.60 -28.80 16.51
C ASN A 205 6.40 -27.80 15.67
N ALA A 206 6.15 -26.51 15.89
CA ALA A 206 6.76 -25.38 15.19
C ALA A 206 8.26 -25.16 15.51
N SER A 207 8.88 -26.06 16.27
CA SER A 207 10.26 -25.96 16.78
C SER A 207 11.36 -26.01 15.70
N HIS A 208 11.00 -26.23 14.43
CA HIS A 208 11.94 -26.21 13.30
C HIS A 208 12.01 -24.88 12.52
N LEU A 209 11.24 -23.85 12.90
CA LEU A 209 11.10 -22.61 12.12
C LEU A 209 12.12 -21.50 12.45
N ALA A 210 13.06 -21.76 13.37
CA ALA A 210 13.88 -20.73 14.02
C ALA A 210 15.20 -20.34 13.32
N ASN A 211 15.52 -20.90 12.15
CA ASN A 211 16.79 -20.57 11.46
C ASN A 211 16.74 -19.31 10.59
N GLY A 212 15.58 -18.65 10.51
CA GLY A 212 15.38 -17.42 9.72
C GLY A 212 15.31 -16.15 10.58
N SER A 213 15.28 -15.00 9.90
CA SER A 213 14.99 -13.72 10.56
C SER A 213 13.61 -13.77 11.23
N SER A 214 13.50 -13.30 12.47
CA SER A 214 12.27 -13.34 13.25
C SER A 214 11.74 -11.93 13.50
N VAL A 215 10.46 -11.71 13.22
CA VAL A 215 9.77 -10.43 13.45
C VAL A 215 8.46 -10.65 14.21
N ASP A 216 7.96 -9.60 14.86
CA ASP A 216 6.68 -9.68 15.58
C ASP A 216 5.50 -9.68 14.61
N THR A 217 5.41 -8.64 13.77
CA THR A 217 4.39 -8.56 12.71
C THR A 217 5.06 -8.45 11.35
N LEU A 218 4.61 -9.26 10.39
CA LEU A 218 5.09 -9.24 9.02
C LEU A 218 3.94 -8.96 8.06
N VAL A 219 4.06 -7.95 7.21
CA VAL A 219 3.13 -7.72 6.10
C VAL A 219 3.76 -8.22 4.81
N VAL A 220 3.07 -9.13 4.11
CA VAL A 220 3.54 -9.63 2.81
C VAL A 220 2.93 -8.78 1.71
N ALA A 221 3.74 -7.91 1.10
CA ALA A 221 3.34 -7.01 0.02
C ALA A 221 4.20 -7.27 -1.23
N THR A 222 4.25 -8.53 -1.65
CA THR A 222 5.01 -8.91 -2.85
C THR A 222 4.31 -8.42 -4.10
N SER A 223 5.06 -7.68 -4.90
CA SER A 223 4.60 -7.09 -6.15
C SER A 223 5.75 -7.08 -7.15
N PRO A 224 5.49 -7.34 -8.43
CA PRO A 224 6.47 -7.11 -9.48
C PRO A 224 6.85 -5.64 -9.58
N ASP A 225 8.11 -5.41 -9.94
CA ASP A 225 8.71 -4.11 -10.20
C ASP A 225 8.59 -3.11 -9.04
N SER A 226 8.44 -3.61 -7.81
CA SER A 226 8.25 -2.76 -6.61
C SER A 226 9.47 -1.90 -6.27
N TRP A 227 10.59 -2.13 -6.94
CA TRP A 227 11.79 -1.29 -6.89
C TRP A 227 11.63 0.04 -7.63
N SER A 228 10.59 0.19 -8.47
CA SER A 228 10.25 1.41 -9.19
C SER A 228 9.15 2.21 -8.47
N PHE A 229 9.25 3.53 -8.48
CA PHE A 229 8.31 4.41 -7.76
C PHE A 229 6.84 4.18 -8.13
N GLN A 230 6.52 4.05 -9.43
CA GLN A 230 5.14 3.87 -9.89
C GLN A 230 4.52 2.59 -9.33
N HIS A 231 5.20 1.45 -9.48
CA HIS A 231 4.70 0.16 -9.00
C HIS A 231 4.69 0.07 -7.48
N PHE A 232 5.64 0.73 -6.80
CA PHE A 232 5.63 0.85 -5.35
C PHE A 232 4.35 1.54 -4.86
N ILE A 233 4.02 2.74 -5.38
CA ILE A 233 2.83 3.48 -4.98
C ILE A 233 1.56 2.72 -5.37
N ASP A 234 1.49 2.19 -6.58
CA ASP A 234 0.27 1.54 -7.08
C ASP A 234 -0.02 0.21 -6.38
N ARG A 235 0.99 -0.48 -5.85
CA ARG A 235 0.83 -1.87 -5.36
C ARG A 235 1.21 -2.02 -3.90
N VAL A 236 2.48 -1.78 -3.57
CA VAL A 236 2.97 -1.99 -2.20
C VAL A 236 2.27 -1.04 -1.21
N ALA A 237 2.20 0.25 -1.56
CA ALA A 237 1.58 1.23 -0.69
C ALA A 237 0.06 1.01 -0.52
N VAL A 238 -0.59 0.47 -1.55
CA VAL A 238 -2.01 0.07 -1.52
C VAL A 238 -2.23 -1.14 -0.60
N VAL A 239 -1.40 -2.18 -0.72
CA VAL A 239 -1.44 -3.36 0.17
C VAL A 239 -1.20 -2.95 1.62
N TRP A 240 -0.19 -2.11 1.87
CA TRP A 240 0.09 -1.58 3.20
C TRP A 240 -1.09 -0.78 3.77
N SER A 241 -1.70 0.07 2.97
CA SER A 241 -2.86 0.88 3.40
C SER A 241 -4.05 0.01 3.80
N GLN A 242 -4.27 -1.11 3.10
CA GLN A 242 -5.28 -2.10 3.49
C GLN A 242 -4.88 -2.89 4.75
N ALA A 243 -3.61 -3.28 4.86
CA ALA A 243 -3.10 -4.04 6.00
C ALA A 243 -3.24 -3.28 7.33
N GLN A 244 -3.16 -1.95 7.31
CA GLN A 244 -3.39 -1.13 8.50
C GLN A 244 -4.76 -1.36 9.15
N LEU A 245 -5.78 -1.81 8.40
CA LEU A 245 -7.11 -2.12 8.97
C LEU A 245 -7.08 -3.31 9.95
N VAL A 246 -6.03 -4.13 9.92
CA VAL A 246 -5.88 -5.33 10.76
C VAL A 246 -4.62 -5.34 11.63
N ILE A 247 -3.72 -4.37 11.45
CA ILE A 247 -2.50 -4.22 12.25
C ILE A 247 -2.80 -3.33 13.46
N PRO A 248 -2.62 -3.82 14.70
CA PRO A 248 -2.76 -2.99 15.90
C PRO A 248 -1.83 -1.77 15.85
N THR A 249 -2.36 -0.59 16.20
CA THR A 249 -1.62 0.68 16.18
C THR A 249 -0.40 0.65 17.09
N THR A 250 -0.48 -0.07 18.21
CA THR A 250 0.64 -0.32 19.14
C THR A 250 1.79 -1.11 18.53
N THR A 251 1.57 -1.83 17.43
CA THR A 251 2.58 -2.69 16.78
C THR A 251 3.22 -2.08 15.53
N LYS A 252 2.86 -0.85 15.13
CA LYS A 252 3.39 -0.23 13.90
C LYS A 252 4.91 -0.18 13.87
N ASN A 253 5.55 0.16 15.00
CA ASN A 253 7.02 0.23 15.10
C ASN A 253 7.70 -1.16 15.17
N GLY A 254 6.94 -2.24 15.41
CA GLY A 254 7.42 -3.63 15.39
C GLY A 254 6.92 -4.41 14.16
N THR A 255 6.42 -3.70 13.14
CA THR A 255 5.92 -4.29 11.91
C THR A 255 6.99 -4.19 10.83
N ALA A 256 7.33 -5.32 10.23
CA ALA A 256 8.15 -5.38 9.03
C ALA A 256 7.27 -5.61 7.80
N ILE A 257 7.66 -5.06 6.65
CA ILE A 257 7.04 -5.38 5.36
C ILE A 257 8.02 -6.17 4.50
N VAL A 258 7.54 -7.24 3.86
CA VAL A 258 8.29 -7.98 2.83
C VAL A 258 7.83 -7.51 1.47
N THR A 259 8.79 -7.14 0.63
CA THR A 259 8.54 -6.61 -0.71
C THR A 259 9.49 -7.24 -1.73
N GLY A 260 9.41 -6.77 -2.98
CA GLY A 260 10.28 -7.16 -4.07
C GLY A 260 11.75 -6.74 -3.87
N ARG A 261 12.46 -6.62 -4.98
CA ARG A 261 13.85 -6.17 -5.02
C ARG A 261 14.01 -4.81 -4.33
N GLU A 262 15.19 -4.60 -3.76
CA GLU A 262 15.61 -3.33 -3.19
C GLU A 262 15.45 -2.19 -4.23
N PRO A 263 14.79 -1.08 -3.87
CA PRO A 263 14.62 0.05 -4.75
C PRO A 263 15.94 0.64 -5.25
N ARG A 264 15.96 1.02 -6.53
CA ARG A 264 17.11 1.73 -7.11
C ARG A 264 17.14 3.20 -6.71
N ASP A 265 15.96 3.77 -6.55
CA ASP A 265 15.79 5.19 -6.30
C ASP A 265 15.71 5.42 -4.78
N ALA A 266 16.60 6.26 -4.23
CA ALA A 266 16.65 6.57 -2.80
C ALA A 266 15.30 7.06 -2.24
N ILE A 267 14.52 7.77 -3.07
CA ILE A 267 13.16 8.23 -2.75
C ILE A 267 12.23 7.11 -2.29
N VAL A 268 12.32 5.92 -2.89
CA VAL A 268 11.43 4.81 -2.53
C VAL A 268 11.82 4.24 -1.17
N ASN A 269 13.12 4.14 -0.87
CA ASN A 269 13.61 3.73 0.45
C ASN A 269 13.18 4.70 1.56
N GLU A 270 13.29 6.01 1.31
CA GLU A 270 12.80 7.02 2.26
C GLU A 270 11.31 6.88 2.54
N ILE A 271 10.51 6.57 1.51
CA ILE A 271 9.07 6.37 1.70
C ILE A 271 8.80 5.07 2.49
N TYR A 272 9.57 4.01 2.29
CA TYR A 272 9.48 2.80 3.13
C TYR A 272 9.73 3.11 4.61
N ASP A 273 10.78 3.89 4.90
CA ASP A 273 11.13 4.29 6.27
C ASP A 273 9.99 5.07 6.93
N VAL A 274 9.33 5.97 6.19
CA VAL A 274 8.19 6.75 6.69
C VAL A 274 6.94 5.87 6.87
N MET A 275 6.68 4.93 5.96
CA MET A 275 5.46 4.14 5.98
C MET A 275 5.47 3.02 7.02
N VAL A 276 6.58 2.28 7.11
CA VAL A 276 6.69 1.02 7.86
C VAL A 276 7.87 1.01 8.83
N GLY A 277 8.96 1.72 8.49
CA GLY A 277 10.21 1.71 9.26
C GLY A 277 11.09 0.50 8.95
N GLN A 278 10.59 -0.73 9.09
CA GLN A 278 11.34 -1.95 8.73
C GLN A 278 10.82 -2.56 7.43
N HIS A 279 11.70 -2.69 6.45
CA HIS A 279 11.37 -3.24 5.13
C HIS A 279 12.42 -4.28 4.72
N LEU A 280 11.95 -5.43 4.27
CA LEU A 280 12.76 -6.59 3.90
C LEU A 280 12.60 -6.84 2.40
N HIS A 281 13.72 -6.80 1.68
CA HIS A 281 13.77 -7.04 0.24
C HIS A 281 14.30 -8.43 -0.06
N ASP A 282 13.55 -9.19 -0.86
CA ASP A 282 13.90 -10.53 -1.32
C ASP A 282 14.47 -11.47 -0.23
N PRO A 283 13.80 -11.61 0.95
CA PRO A 283 14.32 -12.45 2.01
C PRO A 283 14.10 -13.95 1.69
N GLN A 284 15.12 -14.77 1.97
CA GLN A 284 15.01 -16.22 1.81
C GLN A 284 13.94 -16.84 2.73
N SER A 285 13.91 -16.41 4.00
CA SER A 285 12.84 -16.78 4.93
C SER A 285 12.69 -15.79 6.08
N VAL A 286 11.45 -15.58 6.51
CA VAL A 286 11.10 -14.69 7.63
C VAL A 286 10.04 -15.36 8.49
N PHE A 287 10.38 -15.64 9.74
CA PHE A 287 9.42 -16.11 10.74
C PHE A 287 8.70 -14.91 11.36
N ALA A 288 7.38 -15.00 11.46
CA ALA A 288 6.55 -13.94 12.02
C ALA A 288 5.59 -14.50 13.06
N LYS A 289 5.55 -13.88 14.25
CA LYS A 289 4.52 -14.22 15.26
C LYS A 289 3.13 -13.91 14.72
N ARG A 290 2.99 -12.84 13.93
CA ARG A 290 1.77 -12.43 13.22
C ARG A 290 2.10 -12.08 11.77
N LEU A 291 1.70 -12.91 10.82
CA LEU A 291 1.84 -12.64 9.39
C LEU A 291 0.52 -12.13 8.83
N VAL A 292 0.54 -10.94 8.24
CA VAL A 292 -0.60 -10.28 7.60
C VAL A 292 -0.46 -10.40 6.08
N PHE A 293 -1.48 -11.00 5.47
CA PHE A 293 -1.60 -11.16 4.03
C PHE A 293 -2.85 -10.39 3.56
N SER A 294 -2.62 -9.20 2.99
CA SER A 294 -3.65 -8.22 2.64
C SER A 294 -3.84 -8.13 1.13
N CYS A 295 -4.71 -8.99 0.59
CA CYS A 295 -4.84 -9.20 -0.84
C CYS A 295 -6.08 -8.61 -1.47
N ARG A 296 -6.06 -8.60 -2.82
CA ARG A 296 -7.08 -7.96 -3.65
C ARG A 296 -7.30 -6.49 -3.30
N ALA A 297 -6.23 -5.83 -2.84
CA ALA A 297 -6.30 -4.43 -2.48
C ALA A 297 -6.57 -3.59 -3.75
N PRO A 298 -7.51 -2.64 -3.71
CA PRO A 298 -7.92 -1.92 -4.91
C PRO A 298 -6.82 -0.94 -5.34
N LEU A 299 -6.21 -1.20 -6.51
CA LEU A 299 -5.22 -0.33 -7.15
C LEU A 299 -5.70 1.12 -7.26
N ILE A 300 -6.99 1.29 -7.58
CA ILE A 300 -7.63 2.60 -7.76
C ILE A 300 -8.88 2.62 -6.88
N HIS A 301 -8.77 3.23 -5.70
CA HIS A 301 -9.92 3.54 -4.86
C HIS A 301 -9.62 4.77 -3.98
N PRO A 302 -10.61 5.66 -3.75
CA PRO A 302 -10.38 6.87 -2.95
C PRO A 302 -9.81 6.59 -1.56
N PHE A 303 -10.24 5.51 -0.90
CA PHE A 303 -9.69 5.08 0.39
C PHE A 303 -8.17 4.87 0.31
N THR A 304 -7.69 4.02 -0.60
CA THR A 304 -6.27 3.66 -0.66
C THR A 304 -5.44 4.86 -1.10
N THR A 305 -5.89 5.64 -2.08
CA THR A 305 -5.19 6.86 -2.52
C THR A 305 -5.09 7.91 -1.41
N GLN A 306 -6.18 8.19 -0.69
CA GLN A 306 -6.16 9.15 0.41
C GLN A 306 -5.33 8.64 1.58
N ARG A 307 -5.40 7.35 1.89
CA ARG A 307 -4.63 6.73 2.98
C ARG A 307 -3.12 6.73 2.70
N ILE A 308 -2.71 6.48 1.46
CA ILE A 308 -1.32 6.63 1.03
C ILE A 308 -0.86 8.07 1.20
N THR A 309 -1.70 9.02 0.78
CA THR A 309 -1.43 10.46 0.92
C THR A 309 -1.29 10.86 2.39
N GLU A 310 -2.20 10.42 3.27
CA GLU A 310 -2.12 10.66 4.71
C GLU A 310 -0.84 10.08 5.31
N ASN A 311 -0.51 8.83 5.00
CA ASN A 311 0.67 8.16 5.57
C ASN A 311 1.99 8.73 5.06
N ILE A 312 2.09 9.10 3.79
CA ILE A 312 3.35 9.56 3.19
C ILE A 312 3.48 11.07 3.32
N LEU A 313 2.44 11.85 2.97
CA LEU A 313 2.54 13.30 2.77
C LEU A 313 2.30 14.12 4.03
N GLN A 314 1.56 13.62 5.03
CA GLN A 314 1.39 14.35 6.30
C GLN A 314 2.61 14.24 7.22
N LEU A 315 3.49 13.28 6.95
CA LEU A 315 4.75 13.09 7.67
C LEU A 315 5.93 13.86 7.04
N LEU A 316 5.69 14.53 5.91
CA LEU A 316 6.67 15.45 5.33
C LEU A 316 6.58 16.81 6.04
N PRO A 317 7.71 17.47 6.36
CA PRO A 317 7.74 18.84 6.82
C PRO A 317 6.89 19.72 5.89
N PRO A 318 6.17 20.71 6.44
CA PRO A 318 5.49 21.70 5.61
C PRO A 318 6.50 22.35 4.66
N ALA A 319 6.14 22.46 3.39
CA ALA A 319 7.02 23.05 2.39
C ALA A 319 7.47 24.45 2.85
N PRO A 320 8.76 24.81 2.72
CA PRO A 320 9.22 26.17 3.02
C PRO A 320 8.46 27.20 2.17
N SER A 321 8.26 28.39 2.75
CA SER A 321 7.47 29.50 2.21
C SER A 321 7.75 29.81 0.73
N GLU A 322 6.73 30.35 0.06
CA GLU A 322 6.50 30.49 -1.39
C GLU A 322 7.64 31.02 -2.29
N SER A 323 8.77 31.51 -1.76
CA SER A 323 9.76 32.26 -2.53
C SER A 323 10.78 31.45 -3.32
N ASN A 324 10.76 30.10 -3.30
CA ASN A 324 11.79 29.29 -3.98
C ASN A 324 11.30 27.98 -4.61
N ARG A 325 10.07 27.95 -5.15
CA ARG A 325 9.56 26.77 -5.87
C ARG A 325 10.08 26.73 -7.31
N ASN A 326 11.23 26.08 -7.52
CA ASN A 326 11.60 25.60 -8.84
C ASN A 326 10.83 24.31 -9.16
N VAL A 327 9.69 24.45 -9.83
CA VAL A 327 8.88 23.33 -10.30
C VAL A 327 9.52 22.77 -11.57
N ILE A 328 10.20 21.62 -11.46
CA ILE A 328 10.66 20.86 -12.63
C ILE A 328 9.57 19.83 -12.98
N CYS A 329 8.74 20.13 -13.98
CA CYS A 329 7.86 19.11 -14.60
C CYS A 329 8.65 18.41 -15.72
N SER A 330 8.97 17.12 -15.54
CA SER A 330 9.57 16.30 -16.59
C SER A 330 8.50 15.85 -17.59
N SER A 331 8.25 16.64 -18.63
CA SER A 331 7.51 16.15 -19.79
C SER A 331 8.37 15.17 -20.59
N HIS A 332 7.88 13.96 -20.84
CA HIS A 332 8.47 13.05 -21.82
C HIS A 332 8.39 13.68 -23.22
N GLY A 333 9.48 14.32 -23.62
CA GLY A 333 9.71 14.86 -24.95
C GLY A 333 11.19 15.22 -25.06
N ARG A 334 11.91 14.58 -25.99
CA ARG A 334 13.30 14.93 -26.31
C ARG A 334 13.36 16.38 -26.80
N THR A 335 13.63 17.36 -25.94
CA THR A 335 14.39 18.57 -26.30
C THR A 335 14.73 19.43 -25.08
N ALA A 336 16.01 19.84 -25.02
CA ALA A 336 16.65 20.89 -24.24
C ALA A 336 15.87 21.58 -23.09
N ALA A 337 16.41 21.45 -21.88
CA ALA A 337 16.06 22.26 -20.72
C ALA A 337 16.30 23.76 -21.02
N ARG A 338 15.23 24.57 -20.98
CA ARG A 338 15.33 26.03 -20.95
C ARG A 338 14.86 26.50 -19.58
N ARG A 339 15.79 27.07 -18.81
CA ARG A 339 15.56 27.68 -17.50
C ARG A 339 14.77 28.97 -17.72
N LEU A 340 13.50 29.02 -17.32
CA LEU A 340 12.74 30.27 -17.26
C LEU A 340 12.98 30.92 -15.90
N THR A 341 13.90 31.86 -15.85
CA THR A 341 14.04 32.80 -14.73
C THR A 341 12.96 33.87 -14.89
N GLY A 342 12.05 33.95 -13.93
CA GLY A 342 11.08 35.04 -13.85
C GLY A 342 11.77 36.33 -13.46
N GLU A 343 12.00 37.21 -14.43
CA GLU A 343 12.13 38.64 -14.21
C GLU A 343 11.08 39.34 -15.06
N GLY A 344 9.97 39.73 -14.44
CA GLY A 344 9.07 40.75 -14.98
C GLY A 344 9.38 42.08 -14.30
N LYS A 345 9.66 43.12 -15.09
CA LYS A 345 9.48 44.51 -14.67
C LYS A 345 8.31 45.09 -15.46
N PHE A 346 7.37 45.65 -14.70
CA PHE A 346 6.18 46.48 -15.00
C PHE A 346 5.64 46.51 -16.43
#